data_AF-A0A538LYE6-F1
#
_entry.id   AF-A0A538LYE6-F1
#
_cell.length_a   1.000
_cell.length_b   1.000
_cell.length_c   1.000
_cell.angle_alpha   90.00
_cell.angle_beta   90.00
_cell.angle_gamma   90.00
#
_symmetry.space_group_name_H-M   'P 1'
#
loop_
_entity.id
_entity.type
_entity.pdbx_description
1 polymer ?
#
loop_
_entity_poly.entity_id
_entity_poly.type
_entity_poly.pdbx_seq_one_letter_code
_entity_poly.pdbx_strand_id
1 'polypeptide(L)' 'MEAIEQDYGEDCRIGDICTVVEVLGPHGSHVRVRPSDARAHVGVGLLRWAEATLLRMGGPQIAGEGEGE' A
#
# COMPACT_ATOMS: atom_id res chain seq x y z
N MET A 1 -5.59 0.74 15.93
CA MET A 1 -4.29 0.16 15.53
C MET A 1 -3.58 -0.11 16.84
N GLU A 2 -3.69 -1.34 17.36
CA GLU A 2 -2.81 -1.78 18.44
C GLU A 2 -1.36 -1.62 17.97
N ALA A 3 -0.49 -1.13 18.86
CA ALA A 3 0.88 -0.83 18.50
C ALA A 3 1.59 -2.15 18.21
N ILE A 4 2.10 -2.35 16.98
CA ILE A 4 2.90 -3.52 16.55
C ILE A 4 4.00 -3.84 17.56
N GLU A 5 4.51 -2.85 18.29
CA GLU A 5 5.52 -2.98 19.34
C GLU A 5 5.08 -3.89 20.49
N GLN A 6 3.78 -3.97 20.80
CA GLN A 6 3.24 -4.84 21.85
C GLN A 6 3.42 -6.34 21.54
N ASP A 7 3.59 -6.70 20.26
CA ASP A 7 3.80 -8.09 19.84
C ASP A 7 5.26 -8.56 20.02
N TYR A 8 6.21 -7.64 20.17
CA TYR A 8 7.65 -7.93 20.17
C TYR A 8 8.33 -7.62 21.53
N GLY A 9 7.60 -7.08 22.49
CA GLY A 9 8.08 -6.74 23.84
C GLY A 9 8.56 -5.30 23.98
N GLU A 10 8.67 -4.84 25.22
CA GLU A 10 8.90 -3.43 25.58
C GLU A 10 10.27 -2.86 25.13
N ASP A 11 11.23 -3.73 24.82
CA ASP A 11 12.57 -3.35 24.33
C ASP A 11 12.62 -3.12 22.82
N CYS A 12 11.51 -3.36 22.10
CA CYS A 12 11.43 -3.21 20.65
C CYS A 12 10.89 -1.83 20.25
N ARG A 13 11.41 -1.31 19.14
CA ARG A 13 10.95 -0.05 18.51
C ARG A 13 10.67 -0.25 17.04
N ILE A 14 9.67 0.44 16.51
CA ILE A 14 9.45 0.50 15.06
C ILE A 14 10.60 1.31 14.42
N GLY A 15 11.15 0.73 13.35
CA GLY A 15 12.13 1.38 12.47
C GLY A 15 11.44 2.18 11.35
N ASP A 16 11.93 2.04 10.11
CA ASP A 16 11.31 2.68 8.96
C ASP A 16 10.00 1.98 8.57
N ILE A 17 8.94 2.76 8.40
CA ILE A 17 7.64 2.34 7.90
C ILE A 17 7.52 2.69 6.41
N CYS A 18 6.96 1.78 5.61
CA CYS A 18 6.51 2.06 4.26
C CYS A 18 5.02 1.70 4.15
N THR A 19 4.19 2.68 3.79
CA THR A 19 2.79 2.43 3.47
C THR A 19 2.63 2.25 1.98
N VAL A 20 2.09 1.10 1.56
CA VAL A 20 1.74 0.79 0.17
C VAL A 20 0.23 0.61 0.11
N VAL A 21 -0.44 1.30 -0.81
CA VAL A 21 -1.88 1.15 -1.03
C VAL A 21 -2.18 1.06 -2.53
N GLU A 22 -3.09 0.17 -2.89
CA GLU A 22 -3.79 0.23 -4.16
C GLU A 22 -5.04 1.11 -3.96
N VAL A 23 -5.16 2.13 -4.79
CA VAL A 23 -6.31 3.02 -4.82
C VAL A 23 -7.18 2.59 -5.99
N LEU A 24 -8.40 2.18 -5.69
CA LEU A 24 -9.41 1.77 -6.65
C LEU A 24 -10.33 2.97 -6.96
N GLY A 25 -10.59 3.25 -8.23
CA GLY A 25 -11.50 4.33 -8.60
C GLY A 25 -12.05 4.21 -10.03
N PRO A 26 -12.86 5.19 -10.48
CA PRO A 26 -13.56 5.14 -11.77
C PRO A 26 -12.64 5.04 -12.99
N HIS A 27 -11.37 5.42 -12.84
CA HIS A 27 -10.37 5.41 -13.91
C HIS A 27 -9.44 4.18 -13.84
N GLY A 28 -9.80 3.18 -13.04
CA GLY A 28 -9.00 2.00 -12.77
C GLY A 28 -8.21 2.09 -11.47
N SER A 29 -7.27 1.18 -11.27
CA SER A 29 -6.47 1.10 -10.07
C SER A 29 -5.11 1.78 -10.23
N HIS A 30 -4.61 2.39 -9.14
CA HIS A 30 -3.30 3.00 -9.09
C HIS A 30 -2.64 2.79 -7.74
N VAL A 31 -1.32 2.60 -7.74
CA VAL A 31 -0.56 2.35 -6.51
C VAL A 31 0.00 3.66 -5.95
N ARG A 32 -0.06 3.81 -4.63
CA ARG A 32 0.61 4.89 -3.89
C ARG A 32 1.53 4.28 -2.85
N VAL A 33 2.71 4.89 -2.72
CA VAL A 33 3.71 4.51 -1.72
C VAL A 33 4.13 5.74 -0.94
N ARG A 34 4.19 5.60 0.38
CA ARG A 34 4.68 6.62 1.31
C ARG A 34 5.70 5.98 2.25
N PRO A 35 7.01 6.07 1.95
CA PRO A 35 8.04 5.68 2.90
C PRO A 35 8.22 6.76 3.97
N SER A 36 8.64 6.35 5.16
CA SER A 36 9.16 7.25 6.21
C SER A 36 10.61 7.66 5.95
N ASP A 37 11.38 6.85 5.21
CA ASP A 37 12.71 7.21 4.72
C ASP A 37 12.62 8.35 3.68
N ALA A 38 13.29 9.45 3.95
CA ALA A 38 13.28 10.66 3.12
C ALA A 38 14.05 10.52 1.79
N ARG A 39 14.84 9.46 1.62
CA ARG A 39 15.64 9.24 0.41
C ARG A 39 14.72 8.90 -0.76
N ALA A 40 14.63 9.80 -1.74
CA ALA A 40 13.72 9.67 -2.89
C ALA A 40 13.87 8.35 -3.67
N HIS A 41 15.08 7.80 -3.77
CA HIS A 41 15.31 6.52 -4.46
C HIS A 41 14.66 5.33 -3.75
N VAL A 42 14.50 5.39 -2.42
CA VAL A 42 13.78 4.38 -1.64
C VAL A 42 12.31 4.41 -2.02
N GLY A 43 11.67 5.58 -2.01
CA GLY A 43 10.27 5.74 -2.39
C GLY A 43 9.97 5.32 -3.83
N VAL A 44 10.82 5.71 -4.79
CA VAL A 44 10.66 5.34 -6.20
C VAL A 44 10.85 3.84 -6.42
N GLY A 45 11.85 3.22 -5.78
CA GLY A 45 12.08 1.78 -5.87
C GLY A 45 10.90 0.98 -5.30
N LEU A 46 10.39 1.39 -4.14
CA LEU A 46 9.24 0.75 -3.49
C LEU A 46 7.95 0.91 -4.30
N LEU A 47 7.74 2.06 -4.94
CA LEU A 47 6.60 2.27 -5.84
C LEU A 47 6.62 1.30 -7.03
N ARG A 48 7.77 1.18 -7.71
CA ARG A 48 7.90 0.25 -8.85
C ARG A 48 7.70 -1.20 -8.45
N TRP A 49 8.24 -1.60 -7.30
CA TRP A 49 8.03 -2.94 -6.75
C TRP A 49 6.54 -3.18 -6.43
N ALA A 50 5.87 -2.21 -5.82
CA ALA A 50 4.46 -2.31 -5.45
C ALA A 50 3.55 -2.38 -6.68
N GLU A 51 3.80 -1.55 -7.72
CA GLU A 51 3.11 -1.63 -9.01
C GLU A 51 3.26 -3.03 -9.64
N ALA A 52 4.48 -3.57 -9.68
CA ALA A 52 4.77 -4.89 -10.23
C ALA A 52 4.11 -6.04 -9.45
N THR A 53 3.82 -5.83 -8.16
CA THR A 53 3.24 -6.86 -7.29
C THR A 53 1.71 -6.77 -7.28
N LEU A 54 1.15 -5.57 -7.09
CA LEU A 54 -0.29 -5.38 -6.94
C LEU A 54 -1.02 -5.36 -8.28
N LEU A 55 -0.48 -4.66 -9.30
CA LEU A 55 -1.16 -4.55 -10.59
C LEU A 55 -1.00 -5.81 -11.43
N ARG A 56 0.07 -6.58 -11.22
CA ARG A 56 0.35 -7.81 -11.98
C ARG A 56 -0.39 -9.04 -11.43
N MET A 57 -0.86 -9.00 -10.18
CA MET A 57 -1.65 -10.09 -9.59
C MET A 57 -3.15 -10.03 -9.93
N GLY A 58 -3.60 -9.05 -10.73
CA GLY A 58 -5.01 -8.89 -11.10
C GLY A 58 -5.83 -8.42 -9.90
N GLY A 59 -5.97 -7.10 -9.75
CA GLY A 59 -6.68 -6.49 -8.64
C GLY A 59 -8.17 -6.92 -8.56
N PRO A 60 -8.83 -6.71 -7.40
CA PRO A 60 -10.23 -7.04 -7.22
C PRO A 60 -11.09 -6.36 -8.27
N GLN A 61 -11.89 -7.13 -9.02
CA GLN A 61 -12.87 -6.59 -9.93
C GLN A 61 -13.91 -5.82 -9.11
N ILE A 62 -13.96 -4.50 -9.29
CA ILE A 62 -15.06 -3.69 -8.76
C ILE A 62 -16.31 -4.14 -9.53
N ALA A 63 -17.15 -4.96 -8.89
CA ALA A 63 -18.45 -5.31 -9.43
C ALA A 63 -19.23 -4.01 -9.59
N GLY A 64 -19.58 -3.69 -10.84
CA GLY A 64 -20.31 -2.47 -11.18
C GLY A 64 -21.55 -2.32 -10.31
N GLU A 65 -21.72 -1.13 -9.74
CA GLU A 65 -22.96 -0.71 -9.13
C GLU A 65 -24.04 -0.79 -10.22
N GLY A 66 -24.89 -1.80 -10.13
CA GLY A 66 -26.08 -1.90 -10.95
C GLY A 66 -26.99 -0.73 -10.59
N GLU A 67 -27.13 0.20 -11.52
CA GLU A 67 -28.34 1.01 -11.63
C GLU A 67 -29.53 0.05 -11.78
N GLY A 68 -30.39 0.00 -10.77
CA GLY A 68 -31.65 -0.73 -10.78
C GLY A 68 -32.72 0.17 -10.21
N GLU A 69 -33.62 0.61 -11.08
CA GLU A 69 -34.85 1.39 -10.86
C GLU A 69 -35.72 0.92 -9.70
#